data_AF-A0A0B1SM53-F1
#
_entry.id   AF-A0A0B1SM53-F1
#
_cell.length_a   1.000
_cell.length_b   1.000
_cell.length_c   1.000
_cell.angle_alpha   90.00
_cell.angle_beta   90.00
_cell.angle_gamma   90.00
#
_symmetry.space_group_name_H-M   'P 1'
#
loop_
_entity.id
_entity.type
_entity.pdbx_description
1 polymer ?
#
loop_
_entity_poly.entity_id
_entity_poly.type
_entity_poly.pdbx_seq_one_letter_code
_entity_poly.pdbx_strand_id
1 'polypeptide(L)'
;MRIDETRGRSAAEHIEQMAKLFTEGELRLMRNASSENEKWTAFYRIWCLKESVLKATGTGLVNDLRTLDFHTTEEKHVPGCFITSTTWSEKGVKQENWLFEESFVNDNHCVAVGRILSQDDDIALKRKQAQKARNLFSFMTFENLLEGSSVLNPAEDGAAADYAEYIAKPTKPW
;
A
#
# COMPACT_ATOMS: atom_id res chain seq x y z
N MET A 1 0.75 -3.35 2.73
CA MET A 1 0.75 -4.79 2.38
C MET A 1 1.78 -5.50 3.23
N ARG A 2 1.49 -6.72 3.69
CA ARG A 2 2.48 -7.57 4.36
C ARG A 2 3.42 -8.17 3.31
N ILE A 3 4.72 -8.04 3.52
CA ILE A 3 5.73 -8.76 2.77
C ILE A 3 5.68 -10.21 3.26
N ASP A 4 5.19 -11.09 2.39
CA ASP A 4 5.01 -12.50 2.68
C ASP A 4 5.82 -13.34 1.69
N GLU A 5 6.98 -13.79 2.15
CA GLU A 5 7.91 -14.61 1.37
C GLU A 5 7.39 -16.04 1.12
N THR A 6 6.32 -16.45 1.82
CA THR A 6 5.74 -17.80 1.72
C THR A 6 4.65 -17.92 0.65
N ARG A 7 4.22 -16.81 0.05
CA ARG A 7 3.17 -16.76 -0.99
C ARG A 7 3.55 -17.38 -2.32
N GLY A 8 4.84 -17.65 -2.54
CA GLY A 8 5.35 -18.30 -3.74
C GLY A 8 6.58 -19.13 -3.41
N ARG A 9 7.11 -19.86 -4.40
CA ARG A 9 8.40 -20.54 -4.22
C ARG A 9 9.57 -19.55 -4.22
N SER A 10 9.43 -18.44 -4.95
CA SER A 10 10.38 -17.33 -5.00
C SER A 10 9.68 -16.02 -5.37
N ALA A 11 10.30 -14.88 -5.07
CA ALA A 11 9.85 -13.57 -5.50
C ALA A 11 9.86 -13.46 -7.04
N ALA A 12 10.90 -14.00 -7.67
CA ALA A 12 11.05 -13.95 -9.13
C ALA A 12 9.88 -14.67 -9.84
N GLU A 13 9.54 -15.88 -9.41
CA GLU A 13 8.39 -16.60 -9.97
C GLU A 13 7.08 -15.84 -9.78
N HIS A 14 6.88 -15.21 -8.61
CA HIS A 14 5.69 -14.43 -8.33
C HIS A 14 5.59 -13.17 -9.21
N ILE A 15 6.71 -12.47 -9.40
CA ILE A 15 6.80 -11.31 -10.30
C ILE A 15 6.42 -11.71 -11.72
N GLU A 16 6.94 -12.84 -12.23
CA GLU A 16 6.59 -13.31 -13.58
C GLU A 16 5.11 -13.70 -13.70
N GLN A 17 4.53 -14.36 -12.70
CA GLN A 17 3.10 -14.70 -12.68
C GLN A 17 2.20 -13.45 -12.74
N MET A 18 2.64 -12.36 -12.10
CA MET A 18 1.88 -11.11 -12.02
C MET A 18 2.34 -10.04 -13.03
N ALA A 19 3.28 -10.37 -13.92
CA ALA A 19 3.95 -9.39 -14.79
C ALA A 19 2.97 -8.56 -15.64
N LYS A 20 1.83 -9.15 -16.05
CA LYS A 20 0.77 -8.48 -16.81
C LYS A 20 0.12 -7.28 -16.10
N LEU A 21 0.37 -7.08 -14.80
CA LEU A 21 -0.19 -6.00 -14.00
C LEU A 21 0.74 -4.79 -13.86
N PHE A 22 1.98 -4.91 -14.35
CA PHE A 22 3.04 -3.91 -14.17
C PHE A 22 3.59 -3.44 -15.51
N THR A 23 4.14 -2.23 -15.50
CA THR A 23 4.87 -1.71 -16.66
C THR A 23 6.25 -2.35 -16.75
N GLU A 24 6.89 -2.25 -17.92
CA GLU A 24 8.24 -2.78 -18.11
C GLU A 24 9.27 -2.06 -17.23
N GLY A 25 9.07 -0.77 -16.93
CA GLY A 25 9.91 -0.02 -16.01
C GLY A 25 9.82 -0.55 -14.58
N GLU A 26 8.60 -0.77 -14.09
CA GLU A 26 8.33 -1.37 -12.78
C GLU A 26 8.89 -2.80 -12.69
N LEU A 27 8.74 -3.61 -13.74
CA LEU A 27 9.28 -4.97 -13.79
C LEU A 27 10.81 -4.98 -13.77
N ARG A 28 11.47 -4.05 -14.44
CA ARG A 28 12.93 -3.91 -14.35
C ARG A 28 13.38 -3.57 -12.94
N LEU A 29 12.69 -2.66 -12.26
CA LEU A 29 12.98 -2.35 -10.85
C LEU A 29 12.90 -3.61 -9.98
N MET A 30 11.85 -4.42 -10.15
CA MET A 30 11.68 -5.66 -9.38
C MET A 30 12.72 -6.72 -9.76
N ARG A 31 12.97 -6.96 -11.06
CA ARG A 31 13.87 -8.01 -11.55
C ARG A 31 15.34 -7.73 -11.24
N ASN A 32 15.74 -6.45 -11.23
CA ASN A 32 17.12 -6.05 -10.98
C ASN A 32 17.49 -5.97 -9.49
N ALA A 33 16.54 -6.18 -8.57
CA ALA A 33 16.83 -6.17 -7.14
C ALA A 33 17.77 -7.34 -6.76
N SER A 34 18.70 -7.07 -5.83
CA SER A 34 19.88 -7.93 -5.62
C SER A 34 19.58 -9.21 -4.84
N SER A 35 18.53 -9.20 -4.01
CA SER A 35 18.12 -10.34 -3.20
C SER A 35 16.63 -10.64 -3.33
N GLU A 36 16.21 -11.86 -2.98
CA GLU A 36 14.78 -12.24 -2.99
C GLU A 36 13.93 -11.34 -2.09
N ASN A 37 14.45 -10.94 -0.93
CA ASN A 37 13.76 -10.01 -0.03
C ASN A 37 13.61 -8.62 -0.67
N GLU A 38 14.64 -8.11 -1.36
CA GLU A 38 14.54 -6.83 -2.08
C GLU A 38 13.55 -6.91 -3.25
N LYS A 39 13.49 -8.04 -3.97
CA LYS A 39 12.49 -8.27 -5.03
C LYS A 39 11.07 -8.25 -4.47
N TRP A 40 10.83 -8.97 -3.38
CA TRP A 40 9.54 -8.94 -2.69
C TRP A 40 9.18 -7.53 -2.24
N THR A 41 10.14 -6.81 -1.66
CA THR A 41 9.95 -5.44 -1.20
C THR A 41 9.60 -4.50 -2.36
N ALA A 42 10.30 -4.61 -3.49
CA ALA A 42 10.00 -3.82 -4.70
C ALA A 42 8.61 -4.14 -5.26
N PHE A 43 8.24 -5.42 -5.32
CA PHE A 43 6.90 -5.84 -5.75
C PHE A 43 5.81 -5.22 -4.87
N TYR A 44 5.89 -5.40 -3.55
CA TYR A 44 4.88 -4.89 -2.64
C TYR A 44 4.87 -3.36 -2.54
N ARG A 45 6.02 -2.69 -2.75
CA ARG A 45 6.11 -1.23 -2.87
C ARG A 45 5.24 -0.72 -4.02
N ILE A 46 5.47 -1.20 -5.23
CA ILE A 46 4.70 -0.80 -6.41
C ILE A 46 3.22 -1.21 -6.29
N TRP A 47 2.95 -2.39 -5.70
CA TRP A 47 1.58 -2.82 -5.45
C TRP A 47 0.83 -1.87 -4.52
N CYS A 48 1.42 -1.48 -3.38
CA CYS A 48 0.85 -0.51 -2.46
C CYS A 48 0.56 0.83 -3.15
N LEU A 49 1.49 1.31 -3.98
CA LEU A 49 1.34 2.55 -4.74
C LEU A 49 0.15 2.50 -5.69
N LYS A 50 0.04 1.46 -6.53
CA LYS A 50 -1.11 1.27 -7.43
C LYS A 50 -2.43 1.21 -6.66
N GLU A 51 -2.49 0.39 -5.61
CA GLU A 51 -3.67 0.28 -4.74
C GLU A 51 -4.06 1.61 -4.09
N SER A 52 -3.08 2.43 -3.71
CA SER A 52 -3.35 3.75 -3.11
C SER A 52 -4.09 4.68 -4.08
N VAL A 53 -3.76 4.63 -5.37
CA VAL A 53 -4.45 5.41 -6.41
C VAL A 53 -5.86 4.89 -6.60
N LEU A 54 -6.05 3.58 -6.79
CA LEU A 54 -7.37 2.99 -7.01
C LEU A 54 -8.35 3.29 -5.87
N LYS A 55 -7.84 3.28 -4.63
CA LYS A 55 -8.64 3.62 -3.45
C LYS A 55 -8.95 5.11 -3.36
N ALA A 56 -7.98 5.97 -3.65
CA ALA A 56 -8.18 7.42 -3.62
C ALA A 56 -9.14 7.90 -4.72
N THR A 57 -9.16 7.27 -5.89
CA THR A 57 -10.08 7.61 -6.99
C THR A 57 -11.41 6.88 -6.92
N GLY A 58 -11.51 5.81 -6.14
CA GLY A 58 -12.72 4.98 -6.04
C GLY A 58 -13.02 4.16 -7.29
N THR A 59 -12.06 3.99 -8.20
CA THR A 59 -12.27 3.28 -9.48
C THR A 59 -12.36 1.76 -9.34
N GLY A 60 -11.89 1.20 -8.21
CA GLY A 60 -11.93 -0.24 -7.95
C GLY A 60 -11.00 -1.02 -8.88
N LEU A 61 -11.38 -2.27 -9.22
CA LEU A 61 -10.60 -3.13 -10.10
C LEU A 61 -10.66 -2.61 -11.55
N VAL A 62 -9.63 -1.88 -11.95
CA VAL A 62 -9.43 -1.45 -13.34
C VAL A 62 -9.00 -2.61 -14.22
N ASN A 63 -9.45 -2.57 -15.48
CA ASN A 63 -9.16 -3.61 -16.48
C ASN A 63 -7.65 -3.73 -16.81
N ASP A 64 -6.87 -2.66 -16.65
CA ASP A 64 -5.43 -2.68 -16.95
C ASP A 64 -4.61 -1.81 -15.98
N LEU A 65 -3.97 -2.44 -15.00
CA LEU A 65 -3.10 -1.81 -14.00
C LEU A 65 -1.78 -1.27 -14.58
N ARG A 66 -1.43 -1.64 -15.81
CA ARG A 66 -0.25 -1.09 -16.51
C ARG A 66 -0.46 0.34 -16.95
N THR A 67 -1.71 0.82 -16.93
CA THR A 67 -2.02 2.23 -17.19
C THR A 67 -1.49 3.14 -16.09
N LEU A 68 -1.29 2.63 -14.87
CA LEU A 68 -0.74 3.38 -13.74
C LEU A 68 0.77 3.08 -13.66
N ASP A 69 1.63 4.02 -14.04
CA ASP A 69 3.07 3.77 -14.16
C ASP A 69 3.86 4.54 -13.08
N PHE A 70 4.41 3.81 -12.10
CA PHE A 70 5.12 4.40 -10.98
C PHE A 70 6.63 4.51 -11.21
N HIS A 71 7.16 5.66 -10.81
CA HIS A 71 8.56 6.02 -10.97
C HIS A 71 9.14 6.38 -9.59
N THR A 72 9.97 5.49 -9.07
CA THR A 72 10.67 5.63 -7.79
C THR A 72 12.10 6.12 -8.00
N THR A 73 12.67 6.80 -7.01
CA THR A 73 14.09 7.18 -6.97
C THR A 73 14.96 6.05 -6.41
N GLU A 74 16.28 6.29 -6.34
CA GLU A 74 17.29 5.41 -5.71
C GLU A 74 17.12 5.27 -4.18
N GLU A 75 16.09 5.88 -3.58
CA GLU A 75 15.81 5.76 -2.16
C GLU A 75 15.43 4.33 -1.79
N LYS A 76 16.17 3.76 -0.84
CA LYS A 76 15.93 2.41 -0.35
C LYS A 76 14.63 2.35 0.43
N HIS A 77 13.73 1.49 -0.03
CA HIS A 77 12.44 1.25 0.61
C HIS A 77 12.58 0.14 1.64
N VAL A 78 13.04 0.50 2.84
CA VAL A 78 13.32 -0.41 3.97
C VAL A 78 12.61 0.08 5.24
N PRO A 79 12.44 -0.76 6.28
CA PRO A 79 11.84 -0.33 7.55
C PRO A 79 12.43 0.97 8.10
N GLY A 80 11.55 1.89 8.53
CA GLY A 80 11.92 3.23 8.99
C GLY A 80 12.03 4.30 7.91
N CYS A 81 11.85 3.97 6.62
CA CYS A 81 11.84 4.96 5.55
C CYS A 81 10.61 5.90 5.62
N PHE A 82 10.77 7.07 5.02
CA PHE A 82 9.68 8.00 4.72
C PHE A 82 10.00 8.70 3.40
N ILE A 83 9.42 8.20 2.31
CA ILE A 83 9.74 8.61 0.93
C ILE A 83 8.58 9.42 0.36
N THR A 84 8.88 10.57 -0.22
CA THR A 84 7.88 11.48 -0.83
C THR A 84 8.19 11.86 -2.28
N SER A 85 9.28 11.31 -2.83
CA SER A 85 9.82 11.62 -4.14
C SER A 85 9.14 10.85 -5.29
N THR A 86 8.38 9.80 -4.98
CA THR A 86 7.71 8.98 -5.97
C THR A 86 6.75 9.79 -6.84
N THR A 87 6.80 9.52 -8.13
CA THR A 87 5.93 10.11 -9.15
C THR A 87 5.23 9.03 -9.94
N TRP A 88 4.18 9.40 -10.66
CA TRP A 88 3.47 8.45 -11.51
C TRP A 88 2.91 9.11 -12.77
N SER A 89 2.62 8.26 -13.75
CA SER A 89 1.95 8.64 -14.99
C SER A 89 0.74 7.74 -15.21
N GLU A 90 -0.34 8.30 -15.73
CA GLU A 90 -1.50 7.53 -16.18
C GLU A 90 -1.52 7.53 -17.71
N LYS A 91 -1.46 6.35 -18.34
CA LYS A 91 -1.44 6.19 -19.81
C LYS A 91 -0.35 7.04 -20.49
N GLY A 92 0.82 7.13 -19.83
CA GLY A 92 1.96 7.92 -20.30
C GLY A 92 1.88 9.43 -20.01
N VAL A 93 0.81 9.91 -19.37
CA VAL A 93 0.67 11.31 -18.96
C VAL A 93 1.03 11.46 -17.50
N LYS A 94 2.10 12.21 -17.21
CA LYS A 94 2.57 12.48 -15.85
C LYS A 94 1.48 13.20 -15.03
N GLN A 95 1.28 12.73 -13.81
CA GLN A 95 0.28 13.26 -12.90
C GLN A 95 0.96 14.14 -11.83
N GLU A 96 0.81 15.45 -11.95
CA GLU A 96 1.51 16.44 -11.10
C GLU A 96 0.69 16.87 -9.86
N ASN A 97 -0.57 16.47 -9.76
CA ASN A 97 -1.45 16.78 -8.64
C ASN A 97 -1.51 15.64 -7.61
N TRP A 98 -0.46 14.84 -7.50
CA TRP A 98 -0.41 13.70 -6.58
C TRP A 98 0.81 13.74 -5.67
N LEU A 99 0.58 13.49 -4.38
CA LEU A 99 1.61 13.28 -3.39
C LEU A 99 1.52 11.87 -2.83
N PHE A 100 2.62 11.13 -2.94
CA PHE A 100 2.77 9.82 -2.33
C PHE A 100 3.65 9.91 -1.08
N GLU A 101 3.25 9.23 -0.01
CA GLU A 101 4.09 8.96 1.16
C GLU A 101 4.26 7.45 1.28
N GLU A 102 5.50 6.97 1.20
CA GLU A 102 5.84 5.57 1.35
C GLU A 102 6.58 5.36 2.67
N SER A 103 6.17 4.35 3.44
CA SER A 103 6.79 4.00 4.72
C SER A 103 6.49 2.55 5.10
N PHE A 104 6.87 2.19 6.32
CA PHE A 104 6.59 0.90 6.93
C PHE A 104 5.87 1.11 8.27
N VAL A 105 4.83 0.32 8.55
CA VAL A 105 4.19 0.34 9.88
C VAL A 105 4.94 -0.53 10.88
N ASN A 106 5.70 -1.50 10.40
CA ASN A 106 6.64 -2.36 11.13
C ASN A 106 7.61 -3.01 10.14
N ASP A 107 8.44 -3.95 10.57
CA ASP A 107 9.52 -4.50 9.74
C ASP A 107 9.07 -5.29 8.49
N ASN A 108 7.82 -5.71 8.41
CA ASN A 108 7.32 -6.54 7.31
C ASN A 108 6.02 -6.06 6.68
N HIS A 109 5.59 -4.82 6.96
CA HIS A 109 4.40 -4.23 6.35
C HIS A 109 4.73 -2.87 5.75
N CYS A 110 4.87 -2.83 4.43
CA CYS A 110 4.98 -1.57 3.71
C CYS A 110 3.62 -0.91 3.52
N VAL A 111 3.60 0.42 3.42
CA VAL A 111 2.40 1.21 3.20
C VAL A 111 2.70 2.36 2.24
N ALA A 112 1.70 2.70 1.43
CA ALA A 112 1.73 3.89 0.59
C ALA A 112 0.44 4.68 0.81
N VAL A 113 0.57 5.99 0.97
CA VAL A 113 -0.54 6.93 1.06
C VAL A 113 -0.50 7.83 -0.17
N GLY A 114 -1.50 7.70 -1.04
CA GLY A 114 -1.69 8.58 -2.20
C GLY A 114 -2.69 9.68 -1.87
N ARG A 115 -2.32 10.94 -2.12
CA ARG A 115 -3.19 12.11 -1.93
C ARG A 115 -3.30 12.93 -3.20
N ILE A 116 -4.52 13.29 -3.56
CA ILE A 116 -4.82 14.23 -4.64
C ILE A 116 -4.68 15.64 -4.06
N LEU A 117 -3.84 16.45 -4.70
CA LEU A 117 -3.62 17.85 -4.37
C LEU A 117 -4.59 18.74 -5.16
N SER A 118 -4.88 19.92 -4.61
CA SER A 118 -5.69 20.93 -5.30
C SER A 118 -4.88 21.59 -6.41
N GLN A 119 -5.54 22.22 -7.39
CA GLN A 119 -4.84 22.88 -8.50
C GLN A 119 -3.90 24.01 -8.04
N ASP A 120 -4.22 24.67 -6.92
CA ASP A 120 -3.41 25.76 -6.36
C ASP A 120 -2.24 25.26 -5.49
N ASP A 121 -2.13 23.95 -5.25
CA ASP A 121 -1.08 23.40 -4.41
C ASP A 121 0.23 23.24 -5.21
N ASP A 122 1.30 23.88 -4.72
CA ASP A 122 2.66 23.59 -5.18
C ASP A 122 3.14 22.23 -4.63
N ILE A 123 3.25 21.24 -5.52
CA ILE A 123 3.68 19.88 -5.18
C ILE A 123 5.08 19.84 -4.53
N ALA A 124 6.02 20.68 -4.95
CA ALA A 124 7.36 20.70 -4.38
C ALA A 124 7.33 21.26 -2.95
N LEU A 125 6.49 22.26 -2.69
CA LEU A 125 6.25 22.76 -1.34
C LEU A 125 5.58 21.72 -0.46
N LYS A 126 4.52 21.05 -0.94
CA LYS A 126 3.83 19.99 -0.19
C LYS A 126 4.74 18.82 0.14
N ARG A 127 5.59 18.39 -0.79
CA ARG A 127 6.63 17.37 -0.55
C ARG A 127 7.58 17.79 0.57
N LYS A 128 8.10 19.02 0.55
CA LYS A 128 8.97 19.54 1.61
C LYS A 128 8.27 19.57 2.97
N GLN A 129 6.99 19.97 3.00
CA GLN A 129 6.19 19.99 4.22
C GLN A 129 5.96 18.58 4.76
N ALA A 130 5.56 17.63 3.91
CA ALA A 130 5.40 16.22 4.29
C ALA A 130 6.71 15.62 4.81
N GLN A 131 7.83 15.88 4.13
CA GLN A 131 9.16 15.40 4.55
C GLN A 131 9.60 16.00 5.89
N LYS A 132 9.20 17.23 6.20
CA LYS A 132 9.48 17.88 7.49
C LYS A 132 8.60 17.32 8.60
N ALA A 133 7.31 17.11 8.33
CA ALA A 133 6.36 16.61 9.30
C ALA A 133 6.57 15.13 9.63
N ARG A 134 6.94 14.31 8.63
CA ARG A 134 7.12 12.86 8.75
C ARG A 134 5.96 12.20 9.51
N ASN A 135 4.76 12.32 8.96
CA ASN A 135 3.55 11.74 9.55
C ASN A 135 3.61 10.21 9.47
N LEU A 136 4.29 9.59 10.42
CA LEU A 136 4.39 8.15 10.55
C LEU A 136 3.10 7.60 11.18
N PHE A 137 2.80 6.35 10.87
CA PHE A 137 1.69 5.64 11.47
C PHE A 137 1.94 5.39 12.97
N SER A 138 0.88 5.52 13.76
CA SER A 138 0.86 5.13 15.17
C SER A 138 -0.04 3.91 15.38
N PHE A 139 0.39 2.98 16.23
CA PHE A 139 -0.48 1.88 16.65
C PHE A 139 -1.53 2.38 17.64
N MET A 140 -2.78 1.99 17.42
CA MET A 140 -3.92 2.26 18.30
C MET A 140 -4.29 0.96 19.01
N THR A 141 -4.52 1.01 20.33
CA THR A 141 -5.07 -0.13 21.07
C THR A 141 -6.58 -0.21 20.87
N PHE A 142 -7.18 -1.33 21.23
CA PHE A 142 -8.63 -1.51 21.17
C PHE A 142 -9.36 -0.50 22.06
N GLU A 143 -8.81 -0.23 23.25
CA GLU A 143 -9.37 0.73 24.21
C GLU A 143 -9.38 2.15 23.63
N ASN A 144 -8.30 2.56 22.96
CA ASN A 144 -8.24 3.86 22.27
C ASN A 144 -9.25 3.93 21.11
N LEU A 145 -9.52 2.82 20.42
CA LEU A 145 -10.55 2.77 19.36
C LEU A 145 -11.96 2.87 19.94
N LEU A 146 -12.17 2.44 21.18
CA LEU A 146 -13.47 2.53 21.87
C LEU A 146 -13.69 3.89 22.55
N GLU A 147 -12.68 4.73 22.66
CA GLU A 147 -12.82 6.06 23.27
C GLU A 147 -13.86 6.90 22.52
N GLY A 148 -14.90 7.35 23.22
CA GLY A 148 -16.01 8.10 22.62
C GLY A 148 -17.01 7.26 21.80
N SER A 149 -16.83 5.94 21.74
CA SER A 149 -17.79 5.04 21.08
C SER A 149 -19.04 4.82 21.94
N SER A 150 -20.16 4.50 21.28
CA SER A 150 -21.40 4.09 21.94
C SER A 150 -22.09 3.00 21.12
N VAL A 151 -22.89 2.17 21.79
CA VAL A 151 -23.64 1.10 21.12
C VAL A 151 -24.84 1.71 20.42
N LEU A 152 -24.87 1.63 19.09
CA LEU A 152 -26.00 2.09 18.28
C LEU A 152 -27.06 1.01 18.09
N ASN A 153 -26.62 -0.22 17.81
CA ASN A 153 -27.48 -1.38 17.58
C ASN A 153 -27.02 -2.50 18.52
N PRO A 154 -27.66 -2.68 19.70
CA PRO A 154 -27.30 -3.77 20.59
C PRO A 154 -27.64 -5.11 19.94
N ALA A 155 -26.68 -6.02 19.91
CA ALA A 155 -26.94 -7.39 19.50
C ALA A 155 -27.78 -8.11 20.57
N GLU A 156 -28.70 -8.97 20.13
CA GLU A 156 -29.30 -9.96 21.04
C GLU A 156 -28.18 -10.77 21.70
N ASP A 157 -28.36 -11.15 22.97
CA ASP A 157 -27.38 -11.90 23.79
C ASP A 157 -25.95 -11.34 23.89
N GLY A 158 -25.68 -10.13 23.37
CA GLY A 158 -24.33 -9.58 23.27
C GLY A 158 -23.51 -10.19 22.13
N ALA A 159 -24.16 -10.74 21.10
CA ALA A 159 -23.54 -11.43 19.97
C ALA A 159 -22.76 -12.71 20.37
N ALA A 160 -23.14 -13.35 21.48
CA ALA A 160 -22.56 -14.60 21.94
C ALA A 160 -22.83 -15.74 20.95
N ALA A 161 -24.05 -15.83 20.41
CA ALA A 161 -24.37 -16.81 19.36
C ALA A 161 -23.55 -16.58 18.08
N ASP A 162 -23.48 -15.33 17.60
CA ASP A 162 -22.71 -14.96 16.40
C ASP A 162 -21.21 -15.23 16.58
N TYR A 163 -20.66 -14.95 17.77
CA TYR A 163 -19.27 -15.23 18.09
C TYR A 163 -18.98 -16.73 18.11
N ALA A 164 -19.88 -17.55 18.69
CA ALA A 164 -19.76 -18.99 18.67
C ALA A 164 -19.78 -19.56 17.24
N GLU A 165 -20.65 -19.03 16.37
CA GLU A 165 -20.68 -19.39 14.95
C GLU A 165 -19.36 -19.00 14.26
N TYR A 166 -18.84 -17.79 14.52
CA TYR A 166 -17.59 -17.32 13.93
C TYR A 166 -16.40 -18.21 14.31
N ILE A 167 -16.27 -18.59 15.60
CA ILE A 167 -15.19 -19.45 16.09
C ILE A 167 -15.29 -20.87 15.52
N ALA A 168 -16.49 -21.35 15.20
CA ALA A 168 -16.68 -22.66 14.58
C ALA A 168 -16.26 -22.70 13.09
N LYS A 169 -16.06 -21.54 12.43
CA LYS A 169 -15.67 -21.49 11.02
C LYS A 169 -14.23 -21.99 10.84
N PRO A 170 -13.96 -22.84 9.82
CA PRO A 170 -12.61 -23.31 9.55
C PRO A 170 -11.67 -22.14 9.23
N THR A 171 -10.47 -22.19 9.78
CA THR A 171 -9.45 -21.12 9.65
C THR A 171 -8.83 -21.02 8.25
N LYS A 172 -9.07 -22.01 7.38
CA LYS A 172 -8.70 -21.98 5.97
C LYS A 172 -9.90 -22.37 5.12
N PRO A 173 -10.22 -21.64 4.04
CA PRO A 173 -11.06 -22.19 2.99
C PRO A 173 -10.30 -23.38 2.38
N TRP A 174 -11.01 -24.49 2.23
CA TRP A 174 -10.64 -25.76 1.59
C TRP A 174 -9.55 -25.66 0.51
#